data_AF-A0A427XXQ5-F1
#
_entry.id   AF-A0A427XXQ5-F1
#
_cell.length_a   1.000
_cell.length_b   1.000
_cell.length_c   1.000
_cell.angle_alpha   90.00
_cell.angle_beta   90.00
_cell.angle_gamma   90.00
#
_symmetry.space_group_name_H-M   'P 1'
#
loop_
_entity.id
_entity.type
_entity.pdbx_description
1 polymer ?
#
loop_
_entity_poly.entity_id
_entity_poly.type
_entity_poly.pdbx_seq_one_letter_code
_entity_poly.pdbx_strand_id
1 'polypeptide(L)'
;MTCILAPDSEAPSECLFHLPRQSAVCAPKDATHTMHNLYTLRARGQVPGRVEMAKYLPKALDIFGAEMQVAFASPHWQTWDHEHWDDAARYRRADKTAGEPRPGVWPNRGYYGSLYHNARAQYGFYLCWFAGVPPTLHSLPPTEAGKRKRADSIQAGRSQRQREAHGRIISKVKSRRESLLCEKGADAA
;
A
#
# COMPACT_ATOMS: atom_id res chain seq x y z
N MET A 1 25.95 -29.04 -5.27
CA MET A 1 24.83 -28.12 -5.00
C MET A 1 25.28 -27.21 -3.89
N THR A 2 25.31 -25.90 -4.14
CA THR A 2 25.75 -24.89 -3.17
C THR A 2 24.54 -24.09 -2.73
N CYS A 3 24.46 -23.73 -1.45
CA CYS A 3 23.26 -23.14 -0.87
C CYS A 3 23.60 -21.91 -0.03
N ILE A 4 22.84 -20.83 -0.22
CA ILE A 4 22.86 -19.63 0.60
C ILE A 4 21.62 -19.66 1.50
N LEU A 5 21.84 -19.71 2.80
CA LEU A 5 20.76 -19.55 3.78
C LEU A 5 20.22 -18.11 3.70
N ALA A 6 18.92 -18.00 3.56
CA ALA A 6 18.17 -16.75 3.53
C ALA A 6 17.08 -16.78 4.62
N PRO A 7 17.46 -16.88 5.91
CA PRO A 7 16.49 -16.86 6.99
C PRO A 7 15.71 -15.54 6.95
N ASP A 8 14.44 -15.60 7.37
CA ASP A 8 13.59 -14.42 7.56
C ASP A 8 13.29 -13.60 6.29
N SER A 9 13.43 -14.24 5.12
CA SER A 9 13.16 -13.69 3.78
C SER A 9 11.69 -13.88 3.37
N GLU A 10 11.33 -14.75 2.41
CA GLU A 10 9.93 -15.12 2.20
C GLU A 10 9.36 -15.92 3.38
N ALA A 11 10.17 -16.85 3.89
CA ALA A 11 9.87 -17.70 5.05
C ALA A 11 10.94 -17.57 6.16
N PRO A 12 10.63 -17.99 7.41
CA PRO A 12 11.61 -18.02 8.50
C PRO A 12 12.84 -18.87 8.17
N SER A 13 12.64 -19.96 7.42
CA SER A 13 13.70 -20.85 6.96
C SER A 13 13.62 -21.00 5.45
N GLU A 14 14.51 -20.31 4.74
CA GLU A 14 14.59 -20.34 3.29
C GLU A 14 16.04 -20.41 2.82
N CYS A 15 16.25 -20.87 1.59
CA CYS A 15 17.57 -20.99 1.04
C CYS A 15 17.57 -20.92 -0.49
N LEU A 16 18.51 -20.16 -1.06
CA LEU A 16 18.74 -20.09 -2.50
C LEU A 16 19.83 -21.10 -2.85
N PHE A 17 19.62 -21.90 -3.89
CA PHE A 17 20.57 -22.96 -4.23
C PHE A 17 21.00 -22.94 -5.68
N HIS A 18 22.27 -23.26 -5.90
CA HIS A 18 22.92 -23.33 -7.20
C HIS A 18 23.24 -24.78 -7.58
N LEU A 19 22.90 -25.13 -8.81
CA LEU A 19 23.18 -26.40 -9.47
C LEU A 19 24.25 -26.17 -10.55
N PRO A 20 25.55 -26.30 -10.20
CA PRO A 20 26.64 -25.89 -11.10
C PRO A 20 26.72 -26.72 -12.37
N ARG A 21 26.34 -28.00 -12.32
CA ARG A 21 26.35 -28.90 -13.49
C ARG A 21 25.33 -28.49 -14.55
N GLN A 22 24.34 -27.70 -14.17
CA GLN A 22 23.25 -27.22 -15.02
C GLN A 22 23.30 -25.70 -15.21
N SER A 23 24.29 -25.01 -14.62
CA SER A 23 24.35 -23.54 -14.58
C SER A 23 23.01 -22.91 -14.14
N ALA A 24 22.35 -23.53 -13.16
CA ALA A 24 20.98 -23.21 -12.78
C ALA A 24 20.88 -22.76 -11.32
N VAL A 25 20.26 -21.60 -11.07
CA VAL A 25 20.00 -21.07 -9.72
C VAL A 25 18.51 -21.12 -9.41
N CYS A 26 18.18 -21.60 -8.22
CA CYS A 26 16.84 -21.51 -7.66
C CYS A 26 16.79 -20.41 -6.61
N ALA A 27 15.93 -19.42 -6.83
CA ALA A 27 15.55 -18.40 -5.86
C ALA A 27 14.10 -18.66 -5.44
N PRO A 28 13.83 -19.52 -4.42
CA PRO A 28 12.56 -20.21 -4.29
C PRO A 28 11.34 -19.30 -4.32
N LYS A 29 11.24 -18.34 -3.40
CA LYS A 29 10.24 -17.27 -3.49
C LYS A 29 10.80 -15.86 -3.29
N ASP A 30 12.09 -15.75 -3.03
CA ASP A 30 12.77 -14.47 -2.85
C ASP A 30 12.88 -13.65 -4.14
N ALA A 31 12.96 -14.30 -5.31
CA ALA A 31 12.88 -13.64 -6.61
C ALA A 31 11.85 -14.34 -7.49
N THR A 32 10.73 -13.67 -7.73
CA THR A 32 9.61 -14.18 -8.52
C THR A 32 9.11 -13.11 -9.48
N HIS A 33 8.27 -13.47 -10.45
CA HIS A 33 7.69 -12.52 -11.41
C HIS A 33 6.54 -11.69 -10.83
N THR A 34 6.65 -11.29 -9.56
CA THR A 34 5.72 -10.39 -8.87
C THR A 34 6.42 -9.76 -7.67
N MET A 35 5.99 -8.56 -7.29
CA MET A 35 6.32 -8.01 -5.99
C MET A 35 5.74 -8.91 -4.90
N HIS A 36 6.58 -9.48 -4.05
CA HIS A 36 6.14 -10.37 -2.98
C HIS A 36 5.66 -9.61 -1.74
N ASN A 37 5.04 -10.34 -0.80
CA ASN A 37 4.50 -9.79 0.43
C ASN A 37 5.59 -9.55 1.49
N LEU A 38 5.69 -8.32 1.99
CA LEU A 38 6.32 -8.04 3.29
C LEU A 38 5.39 -8.38 4.46
N TYR A 39 4.09 -8.34 4.21
CA TYR A 39 3.07 -8.74 5.15
C TYR A 39 1.94 -9.40 4.38
N THR A 40 1.58 -10.61 4.79
CA THR A 40 0.48 -11.32 4.14
C THR A 40 -0.84 -10.86 4.72
N LEU A 41 -1.78 -10.43 3.87
CA LEU A 41 -3.11 -9.97 4.30
C LEU A 41 -3.92 -11.05 5.02
N ARG A 42 -3.60 -12.33 4.81
CA ARG A 42 -4.21 -13.48 5.51
C ARG A 42 -3.80 -13.61 6.99
N ALA A 43 -3.24 -12.57 7.58
CA ALA A 43 -2.86 -12.50 8.99
C ALA A 43 -1.86 -13.59 9.46
N ARG A 44 -0.98 -14.07 8.57
CA ARG A 44 0.27 -14.69 9.05
C ARG A 44 1.15 -13.54 9.50
N GLY A 45 1.52 -13.53 10.79
CA GLY A 45 2.26 -12.45 11.44
C GLY A 45 3.45 -11.96 10.61
N GLN A 46 3.86 -10.70 10.86
CA GLN A 46 5.06 -10.16 10.22
C GLN A 46 6.22 -11.10 10.49
N VAL A 47 6.89 -11.55 9.43
CA VAL A 47 8.18 -12.22 9.57
C VAL A 47 9.17 -11.09 9.84
N PRO A 48 9.85 -11.07 11.00
CA PRO A 48 10.95 -10.14 11.22
C PRO A 48 11.94 -10.29 10.07
N GLY A 49 12.56 -9.21 9.57
CA GLY A 49 13.67 -9.36 8.62
C GLY A 49 13.32 -9.41 7.13
N ARG A 50 12.10 -9.14 6.67
CA ARG A 50 11.85 -9.07 5.21
C ARG A 50 12.56 -7.93 4.48
N VAL A 51 13.11 -6.96 5.21
CA VAL A 51 14.09 -5.99 4.66
C VAL A 51 15.42 -6.67 4.34
N GLU A 52 15.78 -7.72 5.09
CA GLU A 52 16.97 -8.55 4.86
C GLU A 52 16.85 -9.36 3.57
N MET A 53 15.63 -9.64 3.08
CA MET A 53 15.40 -10.24 1.76
C MET A 53 16.14 -9.48 0.65
N ALA A 54 16.20 -8.14 0.76
CA ALA A 54 16.92 -7.30 -0.19
C ALA A 54 18.44 -7.52 -0.18
N LYS A 55 19.00 -8.15 0.85
CA LYS A 55 20.44 -8.45 0.97
C LYS A 55 20.82 -9.81 0.38
N TYR A 56 19.91 -10.77 0.40
CA TYR A 56 20.21 -12.14 -0.08
C TYR A 56 20.30 -12.23 -1.60
N LEU A 57 19.48 -11.49 -2.35
CA LEU A 57 19.55 -11.48 -3.81
C LEU A 57 20.88 -10.90 -4.34
N PRO A 58 21.37 -9.73 -3.87
CA PRO A 58 22.71 -9.26 -4.23
C PRO A 58 23.81 -10.26 -3.88
N LYS A 59 23.73 -10.88 -2.70
CA LYS A 59 24.71 -11.90 -2.27
C LYS A 59 24.69 -13.13 -3.19
N ALA A 60 23.51 -13.60 -3.59
CA ALA A 60 23.38 -14.71 -4.52
C ALA A 60 23.91 -14.36 -5.91
N LEU A 61 23.68 -13.13 -6.39
CA LEU A 61 24.26 -12.64 -7.63
C LEU A 61 25.79 -12.56 -7.57
N ASP A 62 26.37 -12.14 -6.44
CA ASP A 62 27.83 -12.05 -6.29
C ASP A 62 28.50 -13.42 -6.26
N ILE A 63 27.82 -14.44 -5.72
CA ILE A 63 28.38 -15.80 -5.59
C ILE A 63 28.10 -16.64 -6.85
N PHE A 64 26.91 -16.53 -7.44
CA PHE A 64 26.44 -17.44 -8.51
C PHE A 64 26.27 -16.75 -9.87
N GLY A 65 26.21 -15.42 -9.92
CA GLY A 65 25.80 -14.68 -11.12
C GLY A 65 26.71 -14.87 -12.34
N ALA A 66 27.99 -15.19 -12.13
CA ALA A 66 28.93 -15.45 -13.21
C ALA A 66 28.73 -16.80 -13.92
N GLU A 67 28.16 -17.80 -13.23
CA GLU A 67 28.00 -19.18 -13.74
C GLU A 67 26.55 -19.52 -14.11
N MET A 68 25.62 -18.63 -13.77
CA MET A 68 24.18 -18.83 -13.92
C MET A 68 23.69 -18.51 -15.34
N GLN A 69 23.20 -19.53 -16.04
CA GLN A 69 22.53 -19.40 -17.35
C GLN A 69 21.01 -19.36 -17.23
N VAL A 70 20.46 -20.03 -16.22
CA VAL A 70 19.02 -20.07 -15.96
C VAL A 70 18.74 -19.84 -14.49
N ALA A 71 17.72 -19.06 -14.21
CA ALA A 71 17.20 -18.93 -12.87
C ALA A 71 15.70 -19.18 -12.83
N PHE A 72 15.30 -19.92 -11.81
CA PHE A 72 13.93 -20.35 -11.61
C PHE A 72 13.54 -20.17 -10.16
N ALA A 73 12.24 -20.18 -9.92
CA ALA A 73 11.66 -20.05 -8.60
C ALA A 73 10.65 -21.19 -8.42
N SER A 74 10.20 -21.42 -7.19
CA SER A 74 9.15 -22.41 -6.93
C SER A 74 7.81 -22.01 -7.59
N PRO A 75 7.44 -20.71 -7.64
CA PRO A 75 6.35 -20.24 -8.49
C PRO A 75 6.85 -19.54 -9.76
N HIS A 76 5.97 -19.45 -10.76
CA HIS A 76 6.18 -18.77 -12.05
C HIS A 76 7.19 -19.46 -12.98
N TRP A 77 7.42 -18.83 -14.13
CA TRP A 77 8.33 -19.32 -15.16
C TRP A 77 9.78 -18.95 -14.87
N GLN A 78 10.70 -19.70 -15.47
CA GLN A 78 12.13 -19.44 -15.41
C GLN A 78 12.55 -18.29 -16.32
N THR A 79 13.66 -17.64 -15.97
CA THR A 79 14.32 -16.62 -16.79
C THR A 79 15.64 -17.18 -17.31
N TRP A 80 15.86 -17.04 -18.62
CA TRP A 80 17.06 -17.47 -19.32
C TRP A 80 17.97 -16.28 -19.65
N ASP A 81 19.26 -16.56 -19.80
CA ASP A 81 20.33 -15.66 -20.20
C ASP A 81 20.64 -14.51 -19.21
N HIS A 82 21.85 -13.93 -19.30
CA HIS A 82 22.30 -12.83 -18.43
C HIS A 82 21.56 -11.50 -18.67
N GLU A 83 20.85 -11.35 -19.82
CA GLU A 83 20.25 -10.10 -20.27
C GLU A 83 19.17 -9.54 -19.33
N HIS A 84 18.50 -10.38 -18.54
CA HIS A 84 17.45 -9.96 -17.60
C HIS A 84 17.94 -9.80 -16.16
N TRP A 85 19.07 -10.40 -15.79
CA TRP A 85 19.63 -10.33 -14.44
C TRP A 85 20.48 -9.09 -14.22
N ASP A 86 21.01 -8.54 -15.31
CA ASP A 86 21.75 -7.28 -15.31
C ASP A 86 20.88 -6.09 -14.86
N ASP A 87 19.55 -6.15 -14.91
CA ASP A 87 18.69 -5.08 -14.37
C ASP A 87 18.77 -5.00 -12.83
N ALA A 88 18.97 -6.13 -12.13
CA ALA A 88 19.24 -6.14 -10.69
C ALA A 88 20.67 -5.64 -10.36
N ALA A 89 21.65 -5.95 -11.21
CA ALA A 89 23.01 -5.42 -11.10
C ALA A 89 23.12 -3.94 -11.50
N ARG A 90 22.27 -3.45 -12.42
CA ARG A 90 22.13 -2.04 -12.81
C ARG A 90 21.45 -1.23 -11.71
N TYR A 91 20.58 -1.81 -10.89
CA TYR A 91 20.09 -1.18 -9.65
C TYR A 91 21.24 -0.87 -8.67
N ARG A 92 22.34 -1.64 -8.73
CA ARG A 92 23.59 -1.42 -7.96
C ARG A 92 24.46 -0.29 -8.54
N ARG A 93 24.39 -0.04 -9.86
CA ARG A 93 25.12 1.06 -10.55
C ARG A 93 24.27 2.31 -10.76
N ALA A 94 22.96 2.23 -10.53
CA ALA A 94 22.08 3.38 -10.46
C ALA A 94 22.52 4.19 -9.24
N ASP A 95 23.36 5.16 -9.55
CA ASP A 95 23.62 6.38 -8.82
C ASP A 95 22.46 6.76 -7.87
N LYS A 96 22.83 7.29 -6.71
CA LYS A 96 21.96 7.83 -5.64
C LYS A 96 20.93 8.85 -6.15
N THR A 97 21.00 9.24 -7.43
CA THR A 97 19.91 9.81 -8.22
C THR A 97 18.89 8.72 -8.62
N ALA A 98 18.20 8.13 -7.65
CA ALA A 98 17.09 7.22 -7.92
C ALA A 98 15.89 8.01 -8.49
N GLY A 99 15.90 8.24 -9.80
CA GLY A 99 14.69 8.45 -10.58
C GLY A 99 13.81 7.20 -10.49
N GLU A 100 12.49 7.41 -10.53
CA GLU A 100 11.45 6.41 -10.26
C GLU A 100 11.73 5.00 -10.84
N PRO A 101 11.30 3.91 -10.15
CA PRO A 101 11.43 2.56 -10.67
C PRO A 101 10.84 2.50 -12.08
N ARG A 102 11.63 2.03 -13.06
CA ARG A 102 11.24 2.04 -14.48
C ARG A 102 9.80 1.53 -14.65
N PRO A 103 8.84 2.40 -15.04
CA PRO A 103 7.49 1.95 -15.29
C PRO A 103 7.53 1.05 -16.54
N GLY A 104 7.28 -0.25 -16.37
CA GLY A 104 7.25 -1.19 -17.50
C GLY A 104 7.75 -2.61 -17.22
N VAL A 105 8.51 -2.83 -16.14
CA VAL A 105 9.04 -4.16 -15.81
C VAL A 105 7.95 -5.03 -15.16
N TRP A 106 7.37 -5.96 -15.92
CA TRP A 106 6.31 -6.87 -15.46
C TRP A 106 6.60 -7.60 -14.14
N PRO A 107 7.81 -8.16 -13.91
CA PRO A 107 8.17 -8.85 -12.66
C PRO A 107 7.98 -8.03 -11.37
N ASN A 108 8.07 -6.70 -11.44
CA ASN A 108 8.04 -5.85 -10.23
C ASN A 108 6.64 -5.33 -9.90
N ARG A 109 5.61 -5.77 -10.62
CA ARG A 109 4.22 -5.34 -10.39
C ARG A 109 3.63 -6.03 -9.17
N GLY A 110 2.69 -5.35 -8.51
CA GLY A 110 2.05 -5.81 -7.29
C GLY A 110 0.94 -6.83 -7.51
N TYR A 111 1.24 -8.02 -8.05
CA TYR A 111 0.24 -9.07 -8.24
C TYR A 111 -0.01 -9.91 -6.97
N TYR A 112 0.99 -10.04 -6.09
CA TYR A 112 0.88 -10.82 -4.85
C TYR A 112 1.02 -9.93 -3.61
N GLY A 113 2.10 -9.16 -3.55
CA GLY A 113 2.27 -8.01 -2.69
C GLY A 113 1.83 -6.72 -3.37
N SER A 114 1.71 -5.64 -2.60
CA SER A 114 1.46 -4.30 -3.14
C SER A 114 2.38 -3.33 -2.43
N LEU A 115 2.82 -2.30 -3.14
CA LEU A 115 3.66 -1.26 -2.57
C LEU A 115 2.99 -0.61 -1.34
N TYR A 116 1.68 -0.38 -1.42
CA TYR A 116 0.90 0.25 -0.36
C TYR A 116 0.94 -0.55 0.95
N HIS A 117 0.53 -1.83 0.91
CA HIS A 117 0.49 -2.63 2.15
C HIS A 117 1.88 -3.04 2.62
N ASN A 118 2.85 -3.19 1.72
CA ASN A 118 4.25 -3.45 2.08
C ASN A 118 4.86 -2.24 2.80
N ALA A 119 4.64 -1.02 2.30
CA ALA A 119 5.08 0.21 2.96
C ALA A 119 4.41 0.37 4.34
N ARG A 120 3.11 0.09 4.43
CA ARG A 120 2.39 0.15 5.72
C ARG A 120 2.87 -0.90 6.71
N ALA A 121 3.20 -2.10 6.23
CA ALA A 121 3.77 -3.15 7.06
C ALA A 121 5.13 -2.76 7.62
N GLN A 122 5.98 -2.12 6.81
CA GLN A 122 7.30 -1.66 7.25
C GLN A 122 7.18 -0.58 8.33
N TYR A 123 6.24 0.36 8.17
CA TYR A 123 5.90 1.31 9.22
C TYR A 123 5.49 0.59 10.50
N GLY A 124 4.56 -0.38 10.40
CA GLY A 124 4.07 -1.13 11.55
C GLY A 124 5.13 -1.94 12.27
N PHE A 125 6.14 -2.44 11.55
CA PHE A 125 7.28 -3.17 12.12
C PHE A 125 8.15 -2.27 13.01
N TYR A 126 8.49 -1.07 12.53
CA TYR A 126 9.39 -0.17 13.26
C TYR A 126 8.69 0.71 14.30
N LEU A 127 7.50 1.23 13.97
CA LEU A 127 6.82 2.26 14.74
C LEU A 127 5.52 1.76 15.39
N CYS A 128 5.21 0.47 15.27
CA CYS A 128 3.98 -0.17 15.74
C CYS A 128 2.70 0.29 15.04
N TRP A 129 1.55 -0.22 15.51
CA TRP A 129 0.22 0.11 15.01
C TRP A 129 -0.15 1.60 15.20
N PHE A 130 0.33 2.22 16.27
CA PHE A 130 -0.06 3.57 16.66
C PHE A 130 0.58 4.63 15.74
N ALA A 131 -0.24 5.57 15.27
CA ALA A 131 0.18 6.62 14.34
C ALA A 131 0.79 7.86 15.03
N GLY A 132 0.88 7.88 16.36
CA GLY A 132 1.32 9.07 17.12
C GLY A 132 0.24 10.13 17.35
N VAL A 133 -0.96 9.96 16.79
CA VAL A 133 -2.07 10.92 16.91
C VAL A 133 -2.96 10.53 18.12
N PRO A 134 -3.00 11.31 19.22
CA PRO A 134 -3.61 10.86 20.48
C PRO A 134 -5.08 10.40 20.40
N PRO A 135 -5.97 11.05 19.63
CA PRO A 135 -7.34 10.57 19.43
C PRO A 135 -7.46 9.16 18.84
N THR A 136 -6.44 8.68 18.12
CA THR A 136 -6.46 7.34 17.51
C THR A 136 -6.04 6.23 18.47
N LEU A 137 -5.44 6.58 19.61
CA LEU A 137 -4.86 5.63 20.57
C LEU A 137 -5.91 4.69 21.18
N HIS A 138 -7.04 5.23 21.61
CA HIS A 138 -8.14 4.48 22.21
C HIS A 138 -9.45 4.76 21.47
N SER A 139 -9.44 4.40 20.19
CA SER A 139 -10.61 4.53 19.32
C SER A 139 -11.71 3.58 19.74
N LEU A 140 -12.96 4.00 19.58
CA LEU A 140 -14.11 3.11 19.78
C LEU A 140 -14.05 1.92 18.81
N PRO A 141 -14.52 0.73 19.22
CA PRO A 141 -14.73 -0.38 18.31
C PRO A 141 -15.59 0.05 17.11
N PRO A 142 -15.36 -0.49 15.89
CA PRO A 142 -16.05 -0.07 14.67
C PRO A 142 -17.58 -0.05 14.78
N THR A 143 -18.16 -0.99 15.52
CA THR A 143 -19.61 -1.08 15.78
C THR A 143 -20.14 0.14 16.55
N GLU A 144 -19.47 0.53 17.64
CA GLU A 144 -19.88 1.66 18.46
C GLU A 144 -19.59 3.00 17.78
N ALA A 145 -18.45 3.10 17.08
CA ALA A 145 -18.12 4.25 16.25
C ALA A 145 -19.16 4.46 15.14
N GLY A 146 -19.60 3.38 14.49
CA GLY A 146 -20.60 3.40 13.44
C GLY A 146 -21.96 3.89 13.91
N LYS A 147 -22.42 3.43 15.09
CA LYS A 147 -23.66 3.89 15.71
C LYS A 147 -23.65 5.40 15.96
N ARG A 148 -22.55 5.93 16.51
CA ARG A 148 -22.39 7.37 16.77
C ARG A 148 -22.36 8.18 15.48
N LYS A 149 -21.55 7.78 14.50
CA LYS A 149 -21.48 8.45 13.18
C LYS A 149 -22.85 8.51 12.49
N ARG A 150 -23.65 7.45 12.61
CA ARG A 150 -25.02 7.42 12.08
C ARG A 150 -25.96 8.37 12.83
N ALA A 151 -25.89 8.41 14.16
CA ALA A 151 -26.70 9.34 14.94
C ALA A 151 -26.35 10.80 14.61
N ASP A 152 -25.06 11.12 14.54
CA ASP A 152 -24.56 12.46 14.23
C ASP A 152 -24.97 12.91 12.81
N SER A 153 -24.91 12.01 11.83
CA SER A 153 -25.33 12.34 10.45
C SER A 153 -26.83 12.58 10.33
N ILE A 154 -27.65 11.83 11.06
CA ILE A 154 -29.11 12.05 11.13
C ILE A 154 -29.41 13.39 11.80
N GLN A 155 -28.74 13.69 12.91
CA GLN A 155 -28.91 14.96 13.63
C GLN A 155 -28.53 16.14 12.71
N ALA A 156 -27.37 16.08 12.06
CA ALA A 156 -26.89 17.11 11.14
C ALA A 156 -27.87 17.35 9.98
N GLY A 157 -28.41 16.27 9.39
CA GLY A 157 -29.42 16.36 8.34
C GLY A 157 -30.72 17.04 8.80
N ARG A 158 -31.17 16.77 10.04
CA ARG A 158 -32.34 17.45 10.63
C ARG A 158 -32.08 18.94 10.84
N SER A 159 -30.89 19.28 11.38
CA SER A 159 -30.49 20.67 11.60
C SER A 159 -30.43 21.46 10.28
N GLN A 160 -29.91 20.85 9.22
CA GLN A 160 -29.86 21.47 7.89
C GLN A 160 -31.27 21.74 7.34
N ARG A 161 -32.17 20.76 7.40
CA ARG A 161 -33.58 20.95 6.96
C ARG A 161 -34.29 22.04 7.75
N GLN A 162 -34.05 22.12 9.05
CA GLN A 162 -34.61 23.20 9.90
C GLN A 162 -34.09 24.58 9.48
N ARG A 163 -32.79 24.70 9.19
CA ARG A 163 -32.19 25.95 8.69
C ARG A 163 -32.78 26.37 7.35
N GLU A 164 -32.95 25.44 6.42
CA GLU A 164 -33.56 25.68 5.11
C GLU A 164 -35.04 26.07 5.24
N ALA A 165 -35.79 25.43 6.15
CA ALA A 165 -37.17 25.80 6.44
C ALA A 165 -37.28 27.20 7.04
N HIS A 166 -36.46 27.54 8.03
CA HIS A 166 -36.41 28.89 8.59
C HIS A 166 -36.03 29.93 7.54
N GLY A 167 -35.03 29.65 6.68
CA GLY A 167 -34.66 30.53 5.58
C GLY A 167 -35.82 30.81 4.62
N ARG A 168 -36.60 29.77 4.26
CA ARG A 168 -37.80 29.91 3.42
C ARG A 168 -38.91 30.72 4.08
N ILE A 169 -39.12 30.56 5.38
CA ILE A 169 -40.10 31.36 6.13
C ILE A 169 -39.69 32.82 6.15
N ILE A 170 -38.42 33.11 6.47
CA ILE A 170 -37.89 34.47 6.52
C ILE A 170 -38.00 35.16 5.15
N SER A 171 -37.65 34.47 4.05
CA SER A 171 -37.77 35.04 2.71
C SER A 171 -39.23 35.32 2.33
N LYS A 172 -40.15 34.42 2.66
CA LYS A 172 -41.60 34.60 2.42
C LYS A 172 -42.17 35.77 3.22
N VAL A 173 -41.76 35.94 4.48
CA VAL A 173 -42.18 37.08 5.32
C VAL A 173 -41.63 38.40 4.77
N LYS A 174 -40.35 38.44 4.34
CA LYS A 174 -39.77 39.63 3.70
C LYS A 174 -40.52 40.03 2.44
N SER A 175 -40.74 39.08 1.53
CA SER A 175 -41.48 39.31 0.28
C SER A 175 -42.91 39.80 0.54
N ARG A 176 -43.62 39.23 1.54
CA ARG A 176 -44.97 39.70 1.90
C ARG A 176 -44.97 41.09 2.53
N ARG A 177 -43.94 41.43 3.31
CA ARG A 177 -43.77 42.79 3.86
C ARG A 177 -43.52 43.80 2.75
N GLU A 178 -42.68 43.48 1.78
CA GLU A 178 -42.41 44.34 0.62
C GLU A 178 -43.67 44.56 -0.23
N SER A 179 -44.47 43.52 -0.48
CA SER A 179 -45.72 43.66 -1.23
C SER A 179 -46.74 44.55 -0.49
N LEU A 180 -46.91 44.37 0.82
CA LEU A 180 -47.83 45.18 1.63
C LEU A 180 -47.40 46.65 1.73
N LEU A 181 -46.10 46.93 1.70
CA LEU A 181 -45.58 48.30 1.66
C LEU A 181 -45.84 48.97 0.30
N CYS A 182 -45.77 48.20 -0.79
CA CYS A 182 -46.09 48.68 -2.14
C CYS A 182 -47.58 49.01 -2.28
N GLU A 183 -48.46 48.14 -1.79
CA GLU A 183 -49.92 48.36 -1.77
C GLU A 183 -50.30 49.63 -1.00
N LYS A 184 -49.74 49.81 0.21
CA LYS A 184 -50.00 51.02 1.02
C LYS A 184 -49.41 52.32 0.44
N GLY A 185 -48.37 52.23 -0.38
CA GLY A 185 -47.79 53.37 -1.09
C GLY A 185 -48.62 53.81 -2.29
N ALA A 186 -49.38 52.89 -2.90
CA ALA A 186 -50.29 53.18 -4.01
C ALA A 186 -51.58 53.89 -3.55
N ASP A 187 -52.04 53.64 -2.33
CA ASP A 187 -53.23 54.26 -1.73
C ASP A 187 -52.98 55.68 -1.18
N ALA A 188 -51.74 56.18 -1.22
CA ALA A 188 -51.33 57.48 -0.65
C ALA A 188 -51.04 58.58 -1.70
N ALA A 189 -51.37 58.34 -2.98
CA ALA A 189 -51.27 59.30 -4.09
C ALA A 189 -52.67 59.64 -4.63
#